data_AF-A0A8J6Q4C1-F1
#
_entry.id   AF-A0A8J6Q4C1-F1
#
_cell.length_a   1.000
_cell.length_b   1.000
_cell.length_c   1.000
_cell.angle_alpha   90.00
_cell.angle_beta   90.00
_cell.angle_gamma   90.00
#
_symmetry.space_group_name_H-M   'P 1'
#
loop_
_entity.id
_entity.type
_entity.pdbx_description
1 polymer ?
#
loop_
_entity_poly.entity_id
_entity_poly.type
_entity_poly.pdbx_seq_one_letter_code
_entity_poly.pdbx_strand_id
1 'polypeptide(L)'
;MKKYNSIGELFTDYREFNNLSQSDFAAELNVDLRTIQRWEKDLTLIKSEKEEDIVLSTLMPYQLIHNLNAAVPIPTFYDFNTRKYSLSSQSNTLPKLEWYLDQIDLESNNLRTIDFDFDIKHLEHFIDSQKKDNTYVNHDLIKEAIRLLPELNFVFTGKSGYYAGHCIVLPLKEEAYLKLKNREITNKHLRASDLINYKLSDRPIFYRYDITGDCNDSIFYVMAKFFRFFRTIENKNYLMVSYTERDDNYDLNLQIGLHIVWEDKALQEELHLDYPPRFLEGNFEAFLSKIE
;
A
#
# COMPACT_ATOMS: atom_id res chain seq x y z
N MET A 1 3.89 9.50 -12.78
CA MET A 1 3.69 8.34 -13.68
C MET A 1 4.23 8.59 -15.09
N LYS A 2 5.19 7.77 -15.53
CA LYS A 2 5.68 7.67 -16.92
C LYS A 2 4.77 6.75 -17.72
N LYS A 3 4.56 7.02 -19.01
CA LYS A 3 3.84 6.12 -19.93
C LYS A 3 4.82 5.12 -20.55
N TYR A 4 4.54 3.84 -20.40
CA TYR A 4 5.30 2.75 -21.02
C TYR A 4 4.54 2.20 -22.23
N ASN A 5 5.25 1.96 -23.32
CA ASN A 5 4.66 1.38 -24.54
C ASN A 5 5.06 -0.08 -24.77
N SER A 6 6.06 -0.58 -24.04
CA SER A 6 6.49 -1.97 -24.09
C SER A 6 7.01 -2.45 -22.73
N ILE A 7 7.12 -3.77 -22.59
CA ILE A 7 7.66 -4.38 -21.37
C ILE A 7 9.17 -4.12 -21.26
N GLY A 8 9.88 -4.06 -22.39
CA GLY A 8 11.31 -3.81 -22.39
C GLY A 8 11.69 -2.42 -21.87
N GLU A 9 10.89 -1.41 -22.20
CA GLU A 9 11.04 -0.06 -21.63
C GLU A 9 10.85 -0.08 -20.11
N LEU A 10 9.82 -0.77 -19.61
CA LEU A 10 9.54 -0.88 -18.17
C LEU A 10 10.68 -1.57 -17.42
N PHE A 11 11.23 -2.66 -17.96
CA PHE A 11 12.32 -3.40 -17.32
C PHE A 11 13.62 -2.62 -17.29
N THR A 12 13.92 -1.89 -18.36
CA THR A 12 15.10 -1.01 -18.40
C THR A 12 15.02 0.03 -17.28
N ASP A 13 13.90 0.75 -17.20
CA ASP A 13 13.68 1.76 -16.17
C ASP A 13 13.63 1.15 -14.75
N TYR A 14 13.03 -0.05 -14.57
CA TYR A 14 13.02 -0.75 -13.28
C TYR A 14 14.45 -1.02 -12.80
N ARG A 15 15.32 -1.51 -13.68
CA ARG A 15 16.72 -1.77 -13.31
C ARG A 15 17.47 -0.48 -13.01
N GLU A 16 17.27 0.57 -13.79
CA GLU A 16 17.88 1.88 -13.54
C GLU A 16 17.42 2.46 -12.19
N PHE A 17 16.12 2.39 -11.90
CA PHE A 17 15.54 2.83 -10.63
C PHE A 17 16.13 2.11 -9.43
N ASN A 18 16.39 0.80 -9.55
CA ASN A 18 16.94 -0.03 -8.48
C ASN A 18 18.48 -0.21 -8.54
N ASN A 19 19.19 0.50 -9.44
CA ASN A 19 20.64 0.37 -9.66
C ASN A 19 21.12 -1.08 -9.94
N LEU A 20 20.32 -1.88 -10.64
CA LEU A 20 20.65 -3.26 -10.98
C LEU A 20 21.43 -3.33 -12.29
N SER A 21 22.27 -4.34 -12.48
CA SER A 21 22.77 -4.78 -13.80
C SER A 21 21.81 -5.79 -14.45
N GLN A 22 21.97 -6.08 -15.75
CA GLN A 22 21.15 -7.10 -16.42
C GLN A 22 21.37 -8.49 -15.80
N SER A 23 22.60 -8.74 -15.33
CA SER A 23 22.97 -9.99 -14.65
C SER A 23 22.33 -10.08 -13.28
N ASP A 24 22.26 -8.97 -12.53
CA ASP A 24 21.59 -8.95 -11.21
C ASP A 24 20.10 -9.23 -11.36
N PHE A 25 19.45 -8.56 -12.33
CA PHE A 25 18.03 -8.78 -12.59
C PHE A 25 17.73 -10.20 -13.10
N ALA A 26 18.63 -10.76 -13.91
CA ALA A 26 18.52 -12.16 -14.35
C ALA A 26 18.62 -13.13 -13.17
N ALA A 27 19.53 -12.87 -12.23
CA ALA A 27 19.69 -13.67 -11.02
C ALA A 27 18.46 -13.56 -10.09
N GLU A 28 17.92 -12.36 -9.89
CA GLU A 28 16.71 -12.10 -9.11
C GLU A 28 15.52 -12.90 -9.64
N LEU A 29 15.35 -12.90 -10.97
CA LEU A 29 14.27 -13.63 -11.62
C LEU A 29 14.61 -15.10 -11.90
N ASN A 30 15.79 -15.61 -11.53
CA ASN A 30 16.25 -16.96 -11.85
C ASN A 30 16.08 -17.32 -13.35
N VAL A 31 16.59 -16.46 -14.23
CA VAL A 31 16.66 -16.67 -15.68
C VAL A 31 18.07 -16.39 -16.19
N ASP A 32 18.37 -16.78 -17.42
CA ASP A 32 19.66 -16.46 -18.03
C ASP A 32 19.70 -15.00 -18.53
N LEU A 33 20.91 -14.44 -18.59
CA LEU A 33 21.15 -13.07 -19.07
C LEU A 33 20.54 -12.81 -20.45
N ARG A 34 20.55 -13.79 -21.36
CA ARG A 34 20.04 -13.62 -22.73
C ARG A 34 18.52 -13.48 -22.73
N THR A 35 17.83 -14.07 -21.76
CA THR A 35 16.39 -13.90 -21.57
C THR A 35 16.05 -12.45 -21.20
N ILE A 36 16.75 -11.85 -20.23
CA ILE A 36 16.59 -10.42 -19.89
C ILE A 36 16.87 -9.52 -21.10
N GLN A 37 17.98 -9.77 -21.80
CA GLN A 37 18.34 -9.00 -23.00
C GLN A 37 17.31 -9.09 -24.13
N ARG A 38 16.56 -10.20 -24.22
CA ARG A 38 15.49 -10.35 -25.20
C ARG A 38 14.22 -9.63 -24.76
N TRP A 39 13.87 -9.68 -23.48
CA TRP A 39 12.73 -8.97 -22.93
C TRP A 39 12.92 -7.44 -23.00
N GLU A 40 14.09 -6.92 -22.64
CA GLU A 40 14.40 -5.48 -22.75
C GLU A 40 14.39 -4.96 -24.19
N LYS A 41 14.55 -5.85 -25.17
CA LYS A 41 14.49 -5.52 -26.62
C LYS A 41 13.16 -5.91 -27.27
N ASP A 42 12.17 -6.32 -26.47
CA ASP A 42 10.85 -6.77 -26.93
C ASP A 42 10.92 -7.89 -27.99
N LEU A 43 11.95 -8.73 -27.95
CA LEU A 43 12.18 -9.80 -28.95
C LEU A 43 11.36 -11.06 -28.69
N THR A 44 10.96 -11.28 -27.44
CA THR A 44 10.19 -12.45 -27.02
C THR A 44 9.21 -12.07 -25.92
N LEU A 45 8.01 -12.66 -25.95
CA LEU A 45 7.05 -12.53 -24.87
C LEU A 45 7.47 -13.35 -23.65
N ILE A 46 7.07 -12.86 -22.48
CA ILE A 46 7.19 -13.54 -21.20
C ILE A 46 6.04 -14.55 -21.10
N LYS A 47 6.35 -15.77 -20.67
CA LYS A 47 5.30 -16.78 -20.43
C LYS A 47 4.50 -16.43 -19.18
N SER A 48 3.22 -16.75 -19.15
CA SER A 48 2.34 -16.44 -18.00
C SER A 48 2.85 -17.00 -16.67
N GLU A 49 3.42 -18.20 -16.66
CA GLU A 49 4.07 -18.81 -15.49
C GLU A 49 5.21 -17.94 -14.90
N LYS A 50 5.83 -17.11 -15.72
CA LYS A 50 6.94 -16.24 -15.33
C LYS A 50 6.48 -14.82 -14.95
N GLU A 51 5.29 -14.40 -15.37
CA GLU A 51 4.73 -13.11 -14.97
C GLU A 51 4.58 -13.03 -13.45
N GLU A 52 4.13 -14.11 -12.80
CA GLU A 52 3.97 -14.17 -11.34
C GLU A 52 5.31 -14.02 -10.60
N ASP A 53 6.35 -14.72 -11.05
CA ASP A 53 7.71 -14.58 -10.48
C ASP A 53 8.20 -13.13 -10.57
N ILE A 54 7.89 -12.44 -11.68
CA ILE A 54 8.27 -11.04 -11.88
C ILE A 54 7.46 -10.14 -10.94
N VAL A 55 6.14 -10.33 -10.82
CA VAL A 55 5.32 -9.58 -9.86
C VAL A 55 5.88 -9.73 -8.44
N LEU A 56 6.19 -10.96 -8.04
CA LEU A 56 6.72 -11.26 -6.72
C LEU A 56 8.08 -10.61 -6.47
N SER A 57 8.99 -10.67 -7.44
CA SER A 57 10.34 -10.14 -7.27
C SER A 57 10.35 -8.61 -7.29
N THR A 58 9.55 -8.00 -8.18
CA THR A 58 9.63 -6.56 -8.49
C THR A 58 8.56 -5.71 -7.82
N LEU A 59 7.50 -6.33 -7.31
CA LEU A 59 6.25 -5.69 -6.86
C LEU A 59 5.55 -4.87 -7.95
N MET A 60 5.89 -5.08 -9.22
CA MET A 60 5.16 -4.48 -10.32
C MET A 60 3.78 -5.14 -10.44
N PRO A 61 2.70 -4.36 -10.61
CA PRO A 61 1.35 -4.91 -10.69
C PRO A 61 1.19 -5.92 -11.82
N TYR A 62 0.50 -7.03 -11.58
CA TYR A 62 0.28 -8.06 -12.60
C TYR A 62 -0.32 -7.49 -13.89
N GLN A 63 -1.34 -6.63 -13.75
CA GLN A 63 -2.01 -6.02 -14.90
C GLN A 63 -1.07 -5.14 -15.73
N LEU A 64 -0.12 -4.46 -15.10
CA LEU A 64 0.90 -3.67 -15.79
C LEU A 64 1.79 -4.55 -16.66
N ILE A 65 2.33 -5.62 -16.08
CA ILE A 65 3.18 -6.58 -16.80
C ILE A 65 2.40 -7.20 -17.94
N HIS A 66 1.20 -7.71 -17.66
CA HIS A 66 0.35 -8.39 -18.63
C HIS A 66 0.00 -7.49 -19.82
N ASN A 67 -0.38 -6.23 -19.57
CA ASN A 67 -0.69 -5.26 -20.61
C ASN A 67 0.48 -4.99 -21.56
N LEU A 68 1.68 -4.88 -20.99
CA LEU A 68 2.90 -4.56 -21.75
C LEU A 68 3.53 -5.80 -22.41
N ASN A 69 3.21 -6.99 -21.90
CA ASN A 69 3.66 -8.30 -22.39
C ASN A 69 2.69 -8.93 -23.42
N ALA A 70 1.85 -8.14 -24.08
CA ALA A 70 0.98 -8.61 -25.14
C ALA A 70 1.65 -8.53 -26.52
N ALA A 71 1.23 -9.37 -27.47
CA ALA A 71 1.68 -9.28 -28.87
C ALA A 71 1.42 -7.89 -29.48
N VAL A 72 0.36 -7.23 -29.03
CA VAL A 72 0.12 -5.80 -29.23
C VAL A 72 0.00 -5.19 -27.83
N PRO A 73 1.06 -4.53 -27.31
CA PRO A 73 1.05 -3.95 -25.98
C PRO A 73 -0.07 -2.92 -25.79
N ILE A 74 -0.67 -2.90 -24.61
CA ILE A 74 -1.58 -1.85 -24.15
C ILE A 74 -0.74 -0.83 -23.37
N PRO A 75 -0.48 0.37 -23.92
CA PRO A 75 0.34 1.34 -23.23
C PRO A 75 -0.25 1.71 -21.86
N THR A 76 0.58 1.64 -20.84
CA THR A 76 0.16 1.77 -19.44
C THR A 76 1.08 2.76 -18.73
N PHE A 77 0.51 3.63 -17.90
CA PHE A 77 1.26 4.55 -17.06
C PHE A 77 1.69 3.85 -15.78
N TYR A 78 2.91 4.08 -15.32
CA TYR A 78 3.42 3.54 -14.06
C TYR A 78 4.36 4.51 -13.34
N ASP A 79 4.42 4.38 -12.02
CA ASP A 79 5.27 5.17 -11.15
C ASP A 79 5.89 4.28 -10.08
N PHE A 80 7.22 4.15 -10.11
CA PHE A 80 7.96 3.26 -9.19
C PHE A 80 7.91 3.73 -7.74
N ASN A 81 7.85 5.04 -7.49
CA ASN A 81 7.82 5.58 -6.12
C ASN A 81 6.50 5.24 -5.43
N THR A 82 5.39 5.41 -6.15
CA THR A 82 4.06 5.12 -5.59
C THR A 82 3.62 3.67 -5.81
N ARG A 83 4.33 2.93 -6.68
CA ARG A 83 4.01 1.58 -7.20
C ARG A 83 2.62 1.47 -7.81
N LYS A 84 2.12 2.55 -8.40
CA LYS A 84 0.78 2.63 -8.99
C LYS A 84 0.82 2.65 -10.51
N TYR A 85 -0.07 1.89 -11.15
CA TYR A 85 -0.31 1.95 -12.58
C TYR A 85 -1.64 2.66 -12.90
N SER A 86 -1.76 3.09 -14.15
CA SER A 86 -2.98 3.71 -14.68
C SER A 86 -3.12 3.42 -16.18
N LEU A 87 -4.33 3.15 -16.64
CA LEU A 87 -4.63 2.89 -18.06
C LEU A 87 -4.86 4.18 -18.86
N SER A 88 -5.00 5.33 -18.19
CA SER A 88 -5.28 6.61 -18.84
C SER A 88 -4.60 7.76 -18.10
N SER A 89 -4.26 8.85 -18.80
CA SER A 89 -3.71 10.04 -18.14
C SER A 89 -4.67 10.68 -17.14
N GLN A 90 -5.98 10.47 -17.30
CA GLN A 90 -7.02 11.01 -16.42
C GLN A 90 -6.98 10.36 -15.04
N SER A 91 -6.58 9.08 -14.96
CA SER A 91 -6.50 8.32 -13.72
C SER A 91 -5.09 8.32 -13.11
N ASN A 92 -4.19 9.22 -13.54
CA ASN A 92 -2.85 9.33 -12.97
C ASN A 92 -2.83 10.03 -11.61
N THR A 93 -3.73 10.99 -11.41
CA THR A 93 -3.88 11.69 -10.14
C THR A 93 -4.78 10.90 -9.22
N LEU A 94 -4.55 10.99 -7.91
CA LEU A 94 -5.46 10.41 -6.94
C LEU A 94 -6.89 10.94 -7.16
N PRO A 95 -7.90 10.11 -6.89
CA PRO A 95 -9.28 10.55 -7.02
C PRO A 95 -9.61 11.65 -6.01
N LYS A 96 -10.62 12.47 -6.35
CA LYS A 96 -11.15 13.47 -5.44
C LYS A 96 -11.75 12.79 -4.22
N LEU A 97 -11.57 13.42 -3.05
CA LEU A 97 -11.99 12.82 -1.79
C LEU A 97 -13.50 12.60 -1.73
N GLU A 98 -14.29 13.49 -2.32
CA GLU A 98 -15.75 13.40 -2.40
C GLU A 98 -16.20 12.11 -3.11
N TRP A 99 -15.42 11.58 -4.06
CA TRP A 99 -15.79 10.36 -4.78
C TRP A 99 -15.76 9.13 -3.88
N TYR A 100 -14.90 9.12 -2.84
CA TYR A 100 -14.89 8.03 -1.86
C TYR A 100 -16.16 8.04 -1.00
N LEU A 101 -16.73 9.22 -0.76
CA LEU A 101 -18.01 9.37 -0.05
C LEU A 101 -19.16 8.90 -0.95
N ASP A 102 -19.23 9.38 -2.20
CA ASP A 102 -20.28 9.04 -3.16
C ASP A 102 -20.37 7.52 -3.44
N GLN A 103 -19.22 6.84 -3.38
CA GLN A 103 -19.08 5.43 -3.73
C GLN A 103 -18.78 4.54 -2.52
N ILE A 104 -18.97 5.07 -1.30
CA ILE A 104 -18.62 4.35 -0.07
C ILE A 104 -19.37 3.02 0.07
N ASP A 105 -20.54 2.86 -0.57
CA ASP A 105 -21.36 1.64 -0.53
C ASP A 105 -21.05 0.66 -1.67
N LEU A 106 -20.13 0.98 -2.58
CA LEU A 106 -19.68 0.03 -3.60
C LEU A 106 -18.81 -1.06 -2.97
N GLU A 107 -19.22 -2.31 -3.17
CA GLU A 107 -18.51 -3.49 -2.69
C GLU A 107 -17.81 -4.21 -3.83
N SER A 108 -16.79 -4.98 -3.48
CA SER A 108 -16.09 -5.86 -4.40
C SER A 108 -15.90 -7.22 -3.74
N ASN A 109 -16.19 -8.27 -4.51
CA ASN A 109 -15.94 -9.66 -4.10
C ASN A 109 -14.44 -10.00 -4.03
N ASN A 110 -13.57 -9.09 -4.48
CA ASN A 110 -12.12 -9.27 -4.43
C ASN A 110 -11.49 -8.79 -3.12
N LEU A 111 -12.30 -8.30 -2.18
CA LEU A 111 -11.86 -7.98 -0.82
C LEU A 111 -12.05 -9.20 0.07
N ARG A 112 -10.97 -9.65 0.71
CA ARG A 112 -11.03 -10.70 1.73
C ARG A 112 -10.10 -10.39 2.90
N THR A 113 -10.44 -10.88 4.08
CA THR A 113 -9.52 -10.87 5.23
C THR A 113 -8.18 -11.47 4.83
N ILE A 114 -7.10 -10.91 5.36
CA ILE A 114 -5.75 -11.45 5.13
C ILE A 114 -5.72 -12.91 5.59
N ASP A 115 -5.28 -13.79 4.70
CA ASP A 115 -4.89 -15.15 5.01
C ASP A 115 -3.38 -15.09 5.27
N PHE A 116 -2.98 -15.17 6.54
CA PHE A 116 -1.61 -14.90 6.93
C PHE A 116 -0.62 -15.81 6.18
N ASP A 117 -0.88 -17.11 6.13
CA ASP A 117 0.09 -18.07 5.57
C ASP A 117 0.25 -17.89 4.05
N PHE A 118 -0.80 -17.43 3.38
CA PHE A 118 -0.80 -17.18 1.94
C PHE A 118 -0.26 -15.79 1.58
N ASP A 119 -0.67 -14.74 2.29
CA ASP A 119 -0.43 -13.34 1.91
C ASP A 119 0.88 -12.76 2.46
N ILE A 120 1.43 -13.30 3.56
CA ILE A 120 2.53 -12.65 4.30
C ILE A 120 3.75 -12.36 3.43
N LYS A 121 4.09 -13.24 2.48
CA LYS A 121 5.24 -13.04 1.60
C LYS A 121 5.11 -11.77 0.76
N HIS A 122 3.91 -11.51 0.25
CA HIS A 122 3.64 -10.29 -0.52
C HIS A 122 3.64 -9.05 0.38
N LEU A 123 3.02 -9.15 1.56
CA LEU A 123 2.94 -8.05 2.51
C LEU A 123 4.32 -7.65 3.03
N GLU A 124 5.15 -8.64 3.39
CA GLU A 124 6.52 -8.43 3.86
C GLU A 124 7.35 -7.74 2.79
N HIS A 125 7.39 -8.32 1.57
CA HIS A 125 8.13 -7.73 0.46
C HIS A 125 7.67 -6.30 0.14
N PHE A 126 6.36 -6.05 0.16
CA PHE A 126 5.81 -4.72 -0.09
C PHE A 126 6.24 -3.71 0.98
N ILE A 127 6.08 -4.04 2.26
CA ILE A 127 6.36 -3.14 3.39
C ILE A 127 7.85 -2.84 3.46
N ASP A 128 8.70 -3.85 3.28
CA ASP A 128 10.16 -3.71 3.21
C ASP A 128 10.59 -2.80 2.06
N SER A 129 9.88 -2.87 0.93
CA SER A 129 10.19 -2.02 -0.23
C SER A 129 9.81 -0.54 -0.05
N GLN A 130 8.90 -0.21 0.87
CA GLN A 130 8.48 1.17 1.12
C GLN A 130 9.32 1.85 2.20
N LYS A 131 9.70 1.10 3.24
CA LYS A 131 10.40 1.64 4.40
C LYS A 131 11.90 1.51 4.14
N LYS A 132 12.53 2.63 3.79
CA LYS A 132 13.99 2.72 3.53
C LYS A 132 14.84 2.36 4.75
N ASP A 133 14.25 2.39 5.93
CA ASP A 133 14.84 1.86 7.15
C ASP A 133 14.56 0.35 7.16
N ASN A 134 15.60 -0.50 7.18
CA ASN A 134 15.53 -1.99 7.19
C ASN A 134 14.54 -2.54 8.25
N THR A 135 13.24 -2.43 8.01
CA THR A 135 12.22 -2.74 9.00
C THR A 135 11.83 -4.18 8.87
N TYR A 136 12.26 -4.99 9.84
CA TYR A 136 11.66 -6.30 10.06
C TYR A 136 10.12 -6.18 10.19
N VAL A 137 9.38 -6.80 9.27
CA VAL A 137 7.93 -6.99 9.42
C VAL A 137 7.70 -8.00 10.55
N ASN A 138 7.11 -7.51 11.65
CA ASN A 138 6.82 -8.37 12.78
C ASN A 138 5.60 -9.26 12.48
N HIS A 139 5.86 -10.51 12.10
CA HIS A 139 4.83 -11.48 11.74
C HIS A 139 3.81 -11.72 12.86
N ASP A 140 4.24 -11.81 14.12
CA ASP A 140 3.34 -12.02 15.26
C ASP A 140 2.42 -10.82 15.50
N LEU A 141 2.93 -9.60 15.30
CA LEU A 141 2.13 -8.37 15.36
C LEU A 141 1.03 -8.39 14.29
N ILE A 142 1.37 -8.76 13.04
CA ILE A 142 0.41 -8.81 11.94
C ILE A 142 -0.64 -9.92 12.17
N LYS A 143 -0.22 -11.12 12.59
CA LYS A 143 -1.14 -12.21 12.96
C LYS A 143 -2.15 -11.77 14.01
N GLU A 144 -1.67 -11.12 15.06
CA GLU A 144 -2.52 -10.69 16.17
C GLU A 144 -3.47 -9.56 15.74
N ALA A 145 -3.04 -8.65 14.88
CA ALA A 145 -3.91 -7.61 14.29
C ALA A 145 -5.04 -8.21 13.46
N ILE A 146 -4.74 -9.21 12.61
CA ILE A 146 -5.75 -9.94 11.81
C ILE A 146 -6.76 -10.63 12.74
N ARG A 147 -6.29 -11.25 13.82
CA ARG A 147 -7.15 -11.93 14.80
C ARG A 147 -8.08 -10.96 15.54
N LEU A 148 -7.56 -9.82 15.95
CA LEU A 148 -8.30 -8.83 16.76
C LEU A 148 -9.21 -7.92 15.94
N LEU A 149 -8.87 -7.67 14.68
CA LEU A 149 -9.54 -6.70 13.81
C LEU A 149 -9.55 -7.16 12.34
N PRO A 150 -10.17 -8.31 12.02
CA PRO A 150 -10.19 -8.84 10.64
C PRO A 150 -10.89 -7.89 9.65
N GLU A 151 -11.77 -7.00 10.12
CA GLU A 151 -12.54 -6.07 9.29
C GLU A 151 -11.66 -4.96 8.66
N LEU A 152 -10.55 -4.59 9.31
CA LEU A 152 -9.57 -3.62 8.80
C LEU A 152 -8.21 -4.24 8.47
N ASN A 153 -8.13 -5.57 8.44
CA ASN A 153 -6.93 -6.32 8.07
C ASN A 153 -7.28 -7.25 6.89
N PHE A 154 -7.22 -6.71 5.67
CA PHE A 154 -7.70 -7.35 4.45
C PHE A 154 -6.79 -7.06 3.25
N VAL A 155 -6.85 -7.94 2.25
CA VAL A 155 -6.22 -7.75 0.93
C VAL A 155 -7.29 -7.47 -0.14
N PHE A 156 -6.86 -6.81 -1.21
CA PHE A 156 -7.61 -6.68 -2.44
C PHE A 156 -6.88 -7.43 -3.55
N THR A 157 -7.61 -8.26 -4.30
CA THR A 157 -7.07 -8.92 -5.50
C THR A 157 -7.60 -8.29 -6.79
N GLY A 158 -6.78 -8.26 -7.83
CA GLY A 158 -7.21 -7.88 -9.17
C GLY A 158 -8.20 -8.91 -9.74
N LYS A 159 -8.84 -8.59 -10.87
CA LYS A 159 -9.76 -9.51 -11.57
C LYS A 159 -9.10 -10.83 -11.97
N SER A 160 -7.79 -10.80 -12.16
CA SER A 160 -6.97 -11.96 -12.50
C SER A 160 -6.58 -12.81 -11.27
N GLY A 161 -7.03 -12.45 -10.07
CA GLY A 161 -6.75 -13.16 -8.82
C GLY A 161 -5.45 -12.76 -8.11
N TYR A 162 -4.59 -11.97 -8.75
CA TYR A 162 -3.33 -11.51 -8.17
C TYR A 162 -3.52 -10.39 -7.16
N TYR A 163 -2.57 -10.26 -6.23
CA TYR A 163 -2.51 -9.18 -5.26
C TYR A 163 -2.54 -7.80 -5.93
N ALA A 164 -3.37 -6.89 -5.43
CA ALA A 164 -3.57 -5.54 -5.97
C ALA A 164 -3.69 -4.45 -4.89
N GLY A 165 -3.56 -4.81 -3.61
CA GLY A 165 -3.62 -3.85 -2.52
C GLY A 165 -3.94 -4.51 -1.18
N HIS A 166 -3.87 -3.72 -0.10
CA HIS A 166 -4.21 -4.19 1.22
C HIS A 166 -4.50 -3.04 2.19
N CYS A 167 -5.01 -3.42 3.37
CA CYS A 167 -5.18 -2.57 4.53
C CYS A 167 -4.72 -3.35 5.77
N ILE A 168 -3.81 -2.78 6.54
CA ILE A 168 -3.36 -3.29 7.85
C ILE A 168 -3.55 -2.18 8.89
N VAL A 169 -4.38 -2.48 9.88
CA VAL A 169 -4.68 -1.57 11.00
C VAL A 169 -4.46 -2.29 12.32
N LEU A 170 -3.69 -1.67 13.20
CA LEU A 170 -3.37 -2.20 14.52
C LEU A 170 -4.30 -1.58 15.57
N PRO A 171 -5.08 -2.38 16.32
CA PRO A 171 -5.82 -1.87 17.48
C PRO A 171 -4.86 -1.72 18.67
N LEU A 172 -4.32 -0.52 18.87
CA LEU A 172 -3.27 -0.28 19.87
C LEU A 172 -3.83 -0.08 21.28
N LYS A 173 -3.04 -0.47 22.28
CA LYS A 173 -3.15 0.05 23.63
C LYS A 173 -2.75 1.53 23.68
N GLU A 174 -3.35 2.27 24.61
CA GLU A 174 -3.04 3.69 24.82
C GLU A 174 -1.56 3.92 25.13
N GLU A 175 -0.94 3.06 25.95
CA GLU A 175 0.49 3.14 26.25
C GLU A 175 1.37 3.10 24.98
N ALA A 176 1.08 2.19 24.06
CA ALA A 176 1.85 2.05 22.82
C ALA A 176 1.65 3.26 21.89
N TYR A 177 0.41 3.76 21.80
CA TYR A 177 0.10 4.99 21.08
C TYR A 177 0.87 6.20 21.64
N LEU A 178 0.90 6.37 22.97
CA LEU A 178 1.61 7.48 23.60
C LEU A 178 3.11 7.43 23.32
N LYS A 179 3.72 6.24 23.35
CA LYS A 179 5.14 6.05 22.99
C LYS A 179 5.42 6.43 21.53
N LEU A 180 4.54 6.06 20.59
CA LEU A 180 4.65 6.47 19.18
C LEU A 180 4.49 7.99 19.04
N LYS A 181 3.48 8.56 19.70
CA LYS A 181 3.18 9.99 19.69
C LYS A 181 4.36 10.82 20.19
N ASN A 182 5.02 10.36 21.25
CA ASN A 182 6.17 11.02 21.85
C ASN A 182 7.50 10.69 21.16
N ARG A 183 7.49 9.90 20.07
CA ARG A 183 8.69 9.46 19.33
C ARG A 183 9.65 8.63 20.19
N GLU A 184 9.14 7.99 21.24
CA GLU A 184 9.89 7.07 22.10
C GLU A 184 10.10 5.71 21.41
N ILE A 185 9.14 5.33 20.57
CA ILE A 185 9.23 4.15 19.72
C ILE A 185 8.82 4.47 18.29
N THR A 186 9.23 3.60 17.38
CA THR A 186 8.78 3.55 15.97
C THR A 186 8.10 2.21 15.68
N ASN A 187 7.55 2.06 14.47
CA ASN A 187 6.92 0.82 13.97
C ASN A 187 7.70 -0.47 14.28
N LYS A 188 9.04 -0.43 14.28
CA LYS A 188 9.90 -1.61 14.54
C LYS A 188 9.81 -2.15 15.97
N HIS A 189 9.34 -1.34 16.92
CA HIS A 189 9.25 -1.73 18.33
C HIS A 189 7.88 -2.27 18.70
N LEU A 190 6.86 -2.09 17.86
CA LEU A 190 5.52 -2.62 18.12
C LEU A 190 5.55 -4.15 18.16
N ARG A 191 4.82 -4.71 19.12
CA ARG A 191 4.67 -6.16 19.37
C ARG A 191 3.20 -6.52 19.48
N ALA A 192 2.88 -7.80 19.32
CA ALA A 192 1.53 -8.32 19.55
C ALA A 192 0.98 -7.93 20.94
N SER A 193 1.85 -7.83 21.95
CA SER A 193 1.50 -7.39 23.31
C SER A 193 1.04 -5.93 23.40
N ASP A 194 1.33 -5.10 22.40
CA ASP A 194 0.90 -3.71 22.31
C ASP A 194 -0.52 -3.59 21.75
N LEU A 195 -1.09 -4.69 21.25
CA LEU A 195 -2.44 -4.73 20.71
C LEU A 195 -3.47 -5.05 21.80
N ILE A 196 -4.70 -4.63 21.56
CA ILE A 196 -5.84 -4.87 22.45
C ILE A 196 -7.09 -5.20 21.63
N ASN A 197 -8.01 -5.97 22.22
CA ASN A 197 -9.35 -6.07 21.66
C ASN A 197 -10.03 -4.70 21.79
N TYR A 198 -10.18 -4.02 20.65
CA TYR A 198 -10.71 -2.66 20.58
C TYR A 198 -12.11 -2.53 21.19
N LYS A 199 -12.91 -3.61 21.21
CA LYS A 199 -14.26 -3.63 21.81
C LYS A 199 -14.24 -3.51 23.34
N LEU A 200 -13.10 -3.72 23.98
CA LEU A 200 -12.93 -3.62 25.44
C LEU A 200 -12.40 -2.25 25.88
N SER A 201 -12.18 -1.32 24.95
CA SER A 201 -11.64 0.00 25.23
C SER A 201 -12.74 1.06 25.18
N ASP A 202 -12.75 1.95 26.19
CA ASP A 202 -13.62 3.14 26.20
C ASP A 202 -13.29 4.10 25.04
N ARG A 203 -12.02 4.12 24.63
CA ARG A 203 -11.53 4.88 23.48
C ARG A 203 -10.61 4.01 22.61
N PRO A 204 -11.18 3.25 21.66
CA PRO A 204 -10.43 2.43 20.74
C PRO A 204 -9.41 3.25 19.94
N ILE A 205 -8.16 2.78 19.85
CA ILE A 205 -7.11 3.43 19.07
C ILE A 205 -6.76 2.54 17.88
N PHE A 206 -6.98 3.07 16.67
CA PHE A 206 -6.71 2.40 15.41
C PHE A 206 -5.49 3.02 14.75
N TYR A 207 -4.41 2.27 14.64
CA TYR A 207 -3.19 2.71 14.00
C TYR A 207 -3.08 2.18 12.58
N ARG A 208 -3.09 3.08 11.58
CA ARG A 208 -2.85 2.75 10.17
C ARG A 208 -1.39 2.34 10.01
N TYR A 209 -1.15 1.04 9.92
CA TYR A 209 0.20 0.51 9.78
C TYR A 209 0.65 0.52 8.32
N ASP A 210 -0.22 0.08 7.41
CA ASP A 210 -0.04 0.23 5.97
C ASP A 210 -1.39 0.14 5.23
N ILE A 211 -1.58 0.98 4.21
CA ILE A 211 -2.74 0.91 3.29
C ILE A 211 -2.25 1.26 1.89
N THR A 212 -2.59 0.42 0.92
CA THR A 212 -2.17 0.62 -0.47
C THR A 212 -3.14 0.00 -1.47
N GLY A 213 -3.06 0.50 -2.69
CA GLY A 213 -3.66 -0.07 -3.89
C GLY A 213 -2.72 0.18 -5.07
N ASP A 214 -2.63 -0.78 -5.97
CA ASP A 214 -1.77 -0.76 -7.15
C ASP A 214 -2.28 0.14 -8.29
N CYS A 215 -3.52 0.62 -8.20
CA CYS A 215 -4.11 1.61 -9.08
C CYS A 215 -5.23 2.37 -8.36
N ASN A 216 -5.82 3.36 -9.03
CA ASN A 216 -6.92 4.14 -8.46
C ASN A 216 -8.18 3.28 -8.20
N ASP A 217 -8.46 2.29 -9.04
CA ASP A 217 -9.63 1.43 -8.87
C ASP A 217 -9.48 0.54 -7.62
N SER A 218 -8.30 -0.04 -7.39
CA SER A 218 -8.07 -0.90 -6.21
C SER A 218 -8.07 -0.09 -4.91
N ILE A 219 -7.40 1.07 -4.88
CA ILE A 219 -7.42 1.92 -3.68
C ILE A 219 -8.83 2.45 -3.37
N PHE A 220 -9.69 2.64 -4.38
CA PHE A 220 -11.09 3.01 -4.16
C PHE A 220 -11.84 1.98 -3.31
N TYR A 221 -11.79 0.71 -3.70
CA TYR A 221 -12.45 -0.36 -2.95
C TYR A 221 -11.84 -0.56 -1.55
N VAL A 222 -10.51 -0.44 -1.44
CA VAL A 222 -9.80 -0.54 -0.15
C VAL A 222 -10.26 0.57 0.81
N MET A 223 -10.24 1.82 0.35
CA MET A 223 -10.63 2.97 1.17
C MET A 223 -12.14 2.98 1.47
N ALA A 224 -13.00 2.56 0.53
CA ALA A 224 -14.43 2.43 0.78
C ALA A 224 -14.71 1.44 1.92
N LYS A 225 -14.10 0.24 1.89
CA LYS A 225 -14.22 -0.73 2.99
C LYS A 225 -13.69 -0.18 4.31
N PHE A 226 -12.54 0.48 4.28
CA PHE A 226 -11.95 1.12 5.45
C PHE A 226 -12.90 2.16 6.07
N PHE A 227 -13.43 3.09 5.28
CA PHE A 227 -14.34 4.11 5.76
C PHE A 227 -15.70 3.57 6.21
N ARG A 228 -16.24 2.53 5.55
CA ARG A 228 -17.48 1.87 5.98
C ARG A 228 -17.37 1.37 7.42
N PHE A 229 -16.24 0.78 7.81
CA PHE A 229 -16.03 0.33 9.19
C PHE A 229 -16.21 1.47 10.19
N PHE A 230 -15.58 2.63 9.96
CA PHE A 230 -15.69 3.79 10.85
C PHE A 230 -17.06 4.47 10.78
N ARG A 231 -17.76 4.38 9.64
CA ARG A 231 -19.15 4.81 9.53
C ARG A 231 -20.07 3.95 10.40
N THR A 232 -19.83 2.65 10.51
CA THR A 232 -20.73 1.71 11.22
C THR A 232 -20.27 1.32 12.62
N ILE A 233 -19.06 1.69 13.05
CA ILE A 233 -18.57 1.35 14.40
C ILE A 233 -19.49 1.93 15.48
N GLU A 234 -19.80 1.11 16.49
CA GLU A 234 -20.66 1.48 17.61
C GLU A 234 -20.02 2.56 18.49
N ASN A 235 -18.76 2.36 18.87
CA ASN A 235 -18.03 3.34 19.68
C ASN A 235 -17.44 4.44 18.77
N LYS A 236 -18.13 5.58 18.73
CA LYS A 236 -17.72 6.79 18.00
C LYS A 236 -16.58 7.57 18.65
N ASN A 237 -16.32 7.34 19.95
CA ASN A 237 -15.17 7.88 20.66
C ASN A 237 -13.88 7.08 20.33
N TYR A 238 -13.56 6.88 19.05
CA TYR A 238 -12.31 6.25 18.64
C TYR A 238 -11.26 7.30 18.27
N LEU A 239 -9.99 6.88 18.27
CA LEU A 239 -8.87 7.66 17.74
C LEU A 239 -8.27 6.91 16.55
N MET A 240 -8.25 7.56 15.39
CA MET A 240 -7.43 7.13 14.27
C MET A 240 -6.03 7.75 14.41
N VAL A 241 -5.00 6.93 14.21
CA VAL A 241 -3.60 7.32 14.29
C VAL A 241 -2.87 6.80 13.06
N SER A 242 -1.91 7.54 12.52
CA SER A 242 -1.08 7.04 11.42
C SER A 242 0.28 7.70 11.39
N TYR A 243 1.25 6.98 10.84
CA TYR A 243 2.54 7.53 10.40
C TYR A 243 2.67 7.29 8.90
N THR A 244 3.15 8.28 8.15
CA THR A 244 3.36 8.13 6.70
C THR A 244 4.52 8.98 6.21
N GLU A 245 5.31 8.41 5.30
CA GLU A 245 6.42 9.03 4.57
C GLU A 245 6.01 9.41 3.14
N ARG A 246 4.76 9.13 2.74
CA ARG A 246 4.31 9.32 1.36
C ARG A 246 3.89 10.76 1.10
N ASP A 247 4.33 11.33 0.00
CA ASP A 247 3.97 12.68 -0.42
C ASP A 247 2.52 12.76 -0.94
N ASP A 248 2.04 11.70 -1.61
CA ASP A 248 0.76 11.69 -2.33
C ASP A 248 -0.49 11.82 -1.43
N ASN A 249 -0.36 11.72 -0.12
CA ASN A 249 -1.48 11.73 0.82
C ASN A 249 -1.46 12.88 1.84
N TYR A 250 -0.59 13.88 1.72
CA TYR A 250 -0.45 14.96 2.70
C TYR A 250 -1.77 15.69 2.94
N ASP A 251 -2.30 16.34 1.90
CA ASP A 251 -3.55 17.11 1.99
C ASP A 251 -4.76 16.20 2.23
N LEU A 252 -4.73 14.97 1.70
CA LEU A 252 -5.82 14.02 1.86
C LEU A 252 -6.08 13.70 3.33
N ASN A 253 -5.03 13.45 4.12
CA ASN A 253 -5.17 13.14 5.54
C ASN A 253 -5.80 14.30 6.33
N LEU A 254 -5.48 15.54 5.97
CA LEU A 254 -6.06 16.72 6.61
C LEU A 254 -7.55 16.86 6.27
N GLN A 255 -7.91 16.63 5.01
CA GLN A 255 -9.29 16.76 4.53
C GLN A 255 -10.24 15.71 5.12
N ILE A 256 -9.73 14.54 5.52
CA ILE A 256 -10.52 13.47 6.17
C ILE A 256 -10.63 13.64 7.69
N GLY A 257 -10.11 14.73 8.27
CA GLY A 257 -10.28 15.03 9.70
C GLY A 257 -9.13 14.58 10.59
N LEU A 258 -7.97 14.27 10.03
CA LEU A 258 -6.75 14.05 10.81
C LEU A 258 -5.96 15.36 10.93
N HIS A 259 -5.27 15.56 12.04
CA HIS A 259 -4.32 16.66 12.22
C HIS A 259 -2.92 16.13 12.49
N ILE A 260 -1.92 16.93 12.11
CA ILE A 260 -0.51 16.59 12.30
C ILE A 260 -0.13 16.84 13.76
N VAL A 261 0.47 15.84 14.39
CA VAL A 261 1.01 15.94 15.75
C VAL A 261 2.48 16.35 15.70
N TRP A 262 3.26 15.74 14.80
CA TRP A 262 4.65 16.07 14.55
C TRP A 262 5.05 15.71 13.12
N GLU A 263 6.10 16.38 12.65
CA GLU A 263 6.74 16.18 11.34
C GLU A 263 8.24 15.94 11.52
N ASP A 264 8.81 15.08 10.68
CA ASP A 264 10.25 14.81 10.64
C ASP A 264 10.91 15.53 9.46
N LYS A 265 11.25 16.80 9.67
CA LYS A 265 11.93 17.61 8.64
C LYS A 265 13.36 17.16 8.38
N ALA A 266 14.02 16.54 9.36
CA ALA A 266 15.36 16.01 9.17
C ALA A 266 15.33 14.82 8.19
N LEU A 267 14.38 13.91 8.40
CA LEU A 267 14.19 12.77 7.50
C LEU A 267 13.68 13.21 6.11
N GLN A 268 12.89 14.30 6.04
CA GLN A 268 12.51 14.91 4.76
C GLN A 268 13.74 15.31 3.91
N GLU A 269 14.68 16.02 4.53
CA GLU A 269 15.91 16.48 3.87
C GLU A 269 16.81 15.31 3.46
N GLU A 270 16.96 14.31 4.34
CA GLU A 270 17.73 13.09 4.08
C GLU A 270 17.19 12.30 2.88
N LEU A 271 15.87 12.18 2.80
CA LEU A 271 15.20 11.36 1.78
C LEU A 271 14.82 12.14 0.52
N HIS A 272 15.06 13.45 0.49
CA HIS A 272 14.66 14.36 -0.59
C HIS A 272 13.16 14.27 -0.94
N LEU A 273 12.31 14.26 0.09
CA LEU A 273 10.85 14.16 -0.04
C LEU A 273 10.20 15.54 -0.21
N ASP A 274 9.09 15.59 -0.96
CA ASP A 274 8.33 16.83 -1.15
C ASP A 274 7.67 17.29 0.16
N TYR A 275 7.25 16.34 1.01
CA TYR A 275 6.65 16.58 2.32
C TYR A 275 7.35 15.79 3.42
N PRO A 276 7.33 16.27 4.68
CA PRO A 276 7.94 15.55 5.76
C PRO A 276 7.15 14.28 6.12
N PRO A 277 7.86 13.20 6.49
CA PRO A 277 7.28 12.12 7.26
C PRO A 277 6.57 12.65 8.50
N ARG A 278 5.39 12.13 8.79
CA ARG A 278 4.49 12.78 9.76
C ARG A 278 3.64 11.80 10.51
N PHE A 279 3.36 12.16 11.76
CA PHE A 279 2.41 11.46 12.60
C PHE A 279 1.13 12.26 12.71
N LEU A 280 0.02 11.58 12.44
CA LEU A 280 -1.31 12.16 12.36
C LEU A 280 -2.21 11.46 13.36
N GLU A 281 -3.13 12.21 13.97
CA GLU A 281 -4.20 11.66 14.78
C GLU A 281 -5.52 12.39 14.50
N GLY A 282 -6.65 11.77 14.80
CA GLY A 282 -7.97 12.40 14.63
C GLY A 282 -9.08 11.37 14.56
N ASN A 283 -10.19 11.74 13.92
CA ASN A 283 -11.28 10.81 13.61
C ASN A 283 -11.90 11.20 12.25
N PHE A 284 -12.81 10.35 11.75
CA PHE A 284 -13.46 10.58 10.46
C PHE A 284 -14.88 11.12 10.60
N GLU A 285 -15.34 11.54 11.79
CA GLU A 285 -16.74 11.89 12.02
C GLU A 285 -17.19 13.05 11.13
N ALA A 286 -16.44 14.16 11.16
CA ALA A 286 -16.75 15.34 10.34
C ALA A 286 -16.72 15.02 8.84
N PHE A 287 -15.82 14.13 8.41
CA PHE A 287 -15.71 13.71 7.02
C PHE A 287 -16.88 12.82 6.59
N LEU A 288 -17.21 11.80 7.39
CA LEU A 288 -18.25 10.82 7.10
C LEU A 288 -19.67 11.37 7.27
N SER A 289 -19.87 12.38 8.11
CA SER A 289 -21.17 13.06 8.26
C SER A 289 -21.65 13.80 7.00
N LYS A 290 -20.78 13.98 6.00
CA LYS A 290 -21.12 14.61 4.72
C LYS A 290 -21.98 13.74 3.79
N ILE A 291 -22.18 12.46 4.13
CA ILE A 291 -22.97 11.49 3.35
C ILE A 291 -24.44 11.44 3.81
N GLU A 292 -24.82 12.18 4.86
CA GLU A 292 -26.20 12.19 5.39
C GLU A 292 -27.20 13.02 4.57
#